data_AF-A0A831YGQ6-F1
#
_entry.id   AF-A0A831YGQ6-F1
#
_cell.length_a   1.000
_cell.length_b   1.000
_cell.length_c   1.000
_cell.angle_alpha   90.00
_cell.angle_beta   90.00
_cell.angle_gamma   90.00
#
_symmetry.space_group_name_H-M   'P 1'
#
loop_
_entity.id
_entity.type
_entity.pdbx_description
1 polymer ?
#
loop_
_entity_poly.entity_id
_entity_poly.type
_entity_poly.pdbx_seq_one_letter_code
_entity_poly.pdbx_strand_id
1 'polypeptide(L)' 'MEVYVARDGSEVCLSLNPPKAYCAQNGAVKEVKLELEFSRYETYEDKIGEIYRPKGLLAFTLAAMEYMRLL' A
#
# COMPACT_ATOMS: atom_id res chain seq x y z
N MET A 1 6.73 -5.84 10.34
CA MET A 1 6.38 -6.13 8.94
C MET A 1 5.01 -5.55 8.69
N GLU A 2 4.84 -4.89 7.56
CA GLU A 2 3.57 -4.28 7.16
C GLU A 2 3.26 -4.72 5.73
N VAL A 3 2.01 -5.09 5.50
CA VAL A 3 1.51 -5.44 4.16
C VAL A 3 0.47 -4.41 3.78
N TYR A 4 0.68 -3.78 2.64
CA TYR A 4 -0.22 -2.78 2.09
C TYR A 4 -0.77 -3.27 0.77
N VAL A 5 -2.08 -3.20 0.58
CA VAL A 5 -2.76 -3.57 -0.66
C VAL A 5 -3.41 -2.32 -1.23
N ALA A 6 -3.14 -2.01 -2.50
CA ALA A 6 -3.86 -0.96 -3.19
C ALA A 6 -5.34 -1.31 -3.23
N ARG A 7 -6.22 -0.35 -2.95
CA ARG A 7 -7.67 -0.59 -2.83
C ARG A 7 -8.31 -1.13 -4.12
N ASP A 8 -7.70 -0.84 -5.26
CA ASP A 8 -8.10 -1.36 -6.58
C ASP A 8 -7.51 -2.75 -6.90
N GLY A 9 -6.71 -3.32 -6.00
CA GLY A 9 -6.03 -4.61 -6.17
C GLY A 9 -4.86 -4.58 -7.14
N SER A 10 -4.46 -3.39 -7.63
CA SER A 10 -3.44 -3.26 -8.69
C SER A 10 -2.01 -3.48 -8.20
N GLU A 11 -1.78 -3.36 -6.90
CA GLU A 11 -0.46 -3.40 -6.28
C GLU A 11 -0.54 -3.97 -4.86
N VAL A 12 0.47 -4.75 -4.48
CA VAL A 12 0.68 -5.18 -3.10
C VAL A 12 2.11 -4.87 -2.70
N CYS A 13 2.30 -4.20 -1.57
CA CYS A 13 3.60 -3.85 -1.02
C CYS A 13 3.85 -4.53 0.32
N LEU A 14 5.08 -5.00 0.48
CA LEU A 14 5.60 -5.56 1.71
C LEU A 14 6.72 -4.66 2.25
N SER A 15 6.53 -4.08 3.44
CA SER A 15 7.58 -3.35 4.15
C SER A 15 8.09 -4.14 5.35
N LEU A 16 9.37 -4.52 5.31
CA LEU A 16 10.07 -5.14 6.44
C LEU A 16 10.71 -4.09 7.37
N ASN A 17 11.09 -2.93 6.80
CA ASN A 17 11.69 -1.81 7.51
C ASN A 17 11.26 -0.49 6.83
N PRO A 18 10.17 0.15 7.28
CA PRO A 18 9.66 1.37 6.68
C PRO A 18 10.71 2.49 6.59
N PRO A 19 10.71 3.32 5.54
CA PRO A 19 9.76 3.33 4.42
C PRO A 19 10.16 2.39 3.27
N LYS A 20 11.19 1.54 3.41
CA LYS A 20 11.59 0.63 2.35
C LYS A 20 10.57 -0.50 2.19
N ALA A 21 10.08 -0.70 0.97
CA ALA A 21 9.11 -1.73 0.65
C ALA A 21 9.44 -2.43 -0.67
N TYR A 22 8.98 -3.66 -0.81
CA TYR A 22 8.96 -4.38 -2.08
C TYR A 22 7.52 -4.43 -2.56
N CYS A 23 7.23 -3.82 -3.70
CA CYS A 23 5.91 -3.77 -4.29
C CYS A 23 5.83 -4.67 -5.51
N ALA A 24 4.71 -5.39 -5.63
CA ALA A 24 4.40 -6.30 -6.71
C ALA A 24 3.21 -5.75 -7.51
N GLN A 25 3.36 -5.71 -8.83
CA GLN A 25 2.31 -5.34 -9.77
C GLN A 25 2.49 -6.16 -11.05
N ASN A 26 1.41 -6.77 -11.56
CA ASN A 26 1.42 -7.52 -12.83
C ASN A 26 2.56 -8.54 -12.96
N GLY A 27 2.92 -9.23 -11.86
CA GLY A 27 4.00 -10.22 -11.84
C GLY A 27 5.43 -9.65 -11.78
N ALA A 28 5.61 -8.33 -11.82
CA ALA A 28 6.88 -7.66 -11.59
C ALA A 28 7.00 -7.22 -10.12
N VAL A 29 8.21 -7.29 -9.56
CA VAL A 29 8.52 -6.83 -8.20
C VAL A 29 9.60 -5.77 -8.27
N LYS A 30 9.42 -4.66 -7.54
CA LYS A 30 10.45 -3.62 -7.37
C LYS A 30 10.58 -3.18 -5.92
N GLU A 31 11.79 -2.83 -5.55
CA GLU A 31 12.05 -2.08 -4.33
C GLU A 31 11.67 -0.62 -4.53
N VAL A 32 10.90 -0.07 -3.58
CA VAL A 32 10.45 1.31 -3.60
C VAL A 32 10.55 1.93 -2.21
N LYS A 33 10.61 3.26 -2.16
CA LYS A 33 10.36 4.02 -0.93
C LYS A 33 8.87 4.30 -0.83
N LEU A 34 8.17 3.56 0.03
CA LEU A 34 6.72 3.65 0.23
C LEU A 34 6.43 4.69 1.31
N GLU A 35 6.06 5.90 0.89
CA GLU A 35 5.70 6.99 1.80
C GLU A 35 4.19 7.14 1.86
N LEU A 36 3.61 6.62 2.95
CA LEU A 36 2.18 6.63 3.19
C LEU A 36 1.83 7.54 4.38
N GLU A 37 0.65 8.16 4.33
CA GLU A 37 0.01 8.83 5.45
C GLU A 37 -1.28 8.13 5.82
N PHE A 38 -1.51 7.97 7.13
CA PHE A 38 -2.79 7.46 7.61
C PHE A 38 -3.90 8.43 7.19
N SER A 39 -4.99 7.87 6.64
CA SER A 39 -6.19 8.63 6.29
C SER A 39 -7.33 8.38 7.27
N ARG A 40 -7.77 7.12 7.42
CA ARG A 40 -8.97 6.75 8.18
C ARG A 40 -9.03 5.25 8.43
N TYR A 41 -9.91 4.85 9.35
CA TYR A 41 -10.37 3.47 9.45
C TYR A 41 -11.57 3.25 8.53
N GLU A 42 -11.67 2.09 7.91
CA GLU A 42 -12.80 1.72 7.06
C GLU A 42 -13.09 0.21 7.17
N THR A 43 -14.37 -0.17 7.06
CA THR A 43 -14.75 -1.60 7.04
C THR A 43 -14.58 -2.17 5.64
N TYR A 44 -13.83 -3.27 5.51
CA TYR A 44 -13.66 -4.04 4.29
C TYR A 44 -13.80 -5.52 4.60
N GLU A 45 -14.65 -6.23 3.85
CA GLU A 45 -14.98 -7.64 4.08
C GLU A 45 -15.27 -7.95 5.57
N ASP A 46 -16.12 -7.12 6.20
CA ASP A 46 -16.52 -7.22 7.60
C ASP A 46 -15.40 -7.04 8.64
N LYS A 47 -14.21 -6.60 8.22
CA LYS A 47 -13.07 -6.29 9.09
C LYS A 47 -12.73 -4.80 9.05
N ILE A 48 -12.20 -4.26 10.14
CA ILE A 48 -11.69 -2.87 10.19
C ILE A 48 -10.29 -2.86 9.59
N GLY A 49 -10.10 -2.09 8.50
CA GLY A 49 -8.81 -1.84 7.87
C GLY A 49 -8.34 -0.40 8.09
N GLU A 50 -7.02 -0.22 8.23
CA GLU A 50 -6.39 1.10 8.22
C GLU A 50 -6.14 1.53 6.77
N ILE A 51 -6.71 2.67 6.36
CA ILE A 51 -6.54 3.25 5.03
C ILE A 51 -5.44 4.30 5.07
N TYR A 52 -4.56 4.21 4.09
CA TYR A 52 -3.39 5.06 3.89
C TYR A 52 -3.41 5.71 2.51
N ARG A 53 -2.81 6.90 2.39
CA ARG A 53 -2.64 7.62 1.13
C ARG A 53 -1.17 7.85 0.82
N PRO A 54 -0.75 7.83 -0.45
CA PRO A 54 0.59 8.24 -0.82
C PRO A 54 0.86 9.70 -0.48
N LYS A 55 1.99 9.98 0.19
CA LYS A 55 2.46 11.37 0.46
C LYS A 55 3.04 12.07 -0.79
N GLY A 56 3.03 11.40 -1.94
CA GLY A 56 3.55 11.89 -3.22
C GLY A 56 3.31 10.89 -4.35
N LEU A 57 3.87 11.17 -5.54
CA LEU A 57 3.86 10.22 -6.66
C LEU A 57 4.69 8.97 -6.29
N LEU A 58 4.03 7.82 -6.16
CA LEU A 58 4.73 6.55 -6.05
C LEU A 58 5.36 6.24 -7.41
N ALA A 59 6.66 5.96 -7.43
CA ALA A 59 7.39 5.67 -8.65
C ALA A 59 6.94 4.36 -9.34
N PHE A 60 6.14 3.55 -8.65
CA PHE A 60 5.71 2.23 -9.13
C PHE A 60 4.28 2.21 -9.66
N THR A 61 3.38 3.09 -9.18
CA THR A 61 2.01 3.19 -9.69
C THR A 61 1.48 4.62 -9.72
N LEU A 62 0.85 4.99 -10.85
CA LEU A 62 0.11 6.25 -11.02
C LEU A 62 -1.38 6.12 -10.60
N ALA A 63 -1.86 4.91 -10.31
CA ALA A 63 -3.30 4.62 -10.20
C ALA A 63 -3.81 4.45 -8.75
N ALA A 64 -2.99 3.89 -7.86
CA ALA A 64 -3.43 3.56 -6.50
C ALA A 64 -3.44 4.79 -5.58
N MET A 65 -4.64 5.37 -5.39
CA MET A 65 -4.84 6.53 -4.53
C MET A 65 -4.96 6.19 -3.03
N GLU A 66 -5.31 4.95 -2.70
CA GLU A 66 -5.48 4.49 -1.33
C GLU A 66 -4.94 3.06 -1.16
N TYR A 67 -4.28 2.83 -0.03
CA TYR A 67 -3.74 1.53 0.40
C TYR A 67 -4.41 1.11 1.69
N MET A 68 -4.73 -0.17 1.79
CA MET A 68 -5.18 -0.79 3.04
C MET A 68 -4.04 -1.55 3.67
N ARG A 69 -3.82 -1.35 4.96
CA ARG A 69 -2.89 -2.19 5.72
C ARG A 69 -3.60 -3.46 6.17
N LEU A 70 -3.02 -4.60 5.81
CA LEU A 70 -3.45 -5.90 6.32
C LEU A 70 -2.77 -6.17 7.67
N LEU A 71 -3.56 -6.64 8.64
CA LEU A 71 -3.14 -7.07 9.97
C LEU A 71 -3.16 -8.59 10.08
#